data_AF-A0A2A2RPD0-F1
#
_entry.id   AF-A0A2A2RPD0-F1
#
_cell.length_a   1.000
_cell.length_b   1.000
_cell.length_c   1.000
_cell.angle_alpha   90.00
_cell.angle_beta   90.00
_cell.angle_gamma   90.00
#
_symmetry.space_group_name_H-M   'P 1'
#
loop_
_entity.id
_entity.type
_entity.pdbx_description
1 polymer ?
#
loop_
_entity_poly.entity_id
_entity_poly.type
_entity_poly.pdbx_seq_one_letter_code
_entity_poly.pdbx_strand_id
1 'polypeptide(L)' 'FAKQRLVLVEVDFPLKKKQTPELKAANEALSNEFKVDGYPTLILLGSDGQKLGELEFDLLDASAKDVIAAIEKLAKSAKK' A
#
# COMPACT_ATOMS: atom_id res chain seq x y z
N PHE A 1 16.26 1.64 -3.47
CA PHE A 1 15.55 0.62 -2.68
C PHE A 1 14.36 0.05 -3.45
N ALA A 2 13.27 0.81 -3.63
CA ALA A 2 12.06 0.31 -4.29
C ALA A 2 12.31 -0.34 -5.66
N LYS A 3 13.02 0.34 -6.58
CA LYS A 3 13.38 -0.19 -7.92
C LYS A 3 14.06 -1.57 -7.95
N GLN A 4 14.62 -2.04 -6.84
CA GLN A 4 15.32 -3.33 -6.75
C GLN A 4 14.56 -4.39 -5.95
N ARG A 5 13.59 -4.00 -5.11
CA ARG A 5 13.00 -4.89 -4.10
C ARG A 5 11.47 -4.81 -4.01
N LEU A 6 10.84 -3.82 -4.64
CA LEU A 6 9.42 -3.55 -4.52
C LEU A 6 8.82 -3.26 -5.90
N VAL A 7 7.60 -3.75 -6.10
CA VAL A 7 6.72 -3.31 -7.17
C VAL A 7 5.75 -2.31 -6.55
N LEU A 8 5.79 -1.06 -7.00
CA LEU A 8 4.89 -0.03 -6.50
C LEU A 8 3.60 -0.05 -7.31
N VAL A 9 2.48 -0.15 -6.60
CA VAL A 9 1.13 -0.01 -7.16
C VAL A 9 0.47 1.17 -6.47
N GLU A 10 0.00 2.11 -7.26
CA GLU A 10 -0.72 3.30 -6.78
C GLU A 10 -2.21 3.12 -7.03
N VAL A 11 -3.00 3.19 -5.96
CA VAL A 11 -4.47 3.13 -6.02
C VAL A 11 -4.99 4.45 -5.47
N ASP A 12 -5.39 5.33 -6.38
CA ASP A 12 -5.86 6.68 -6.05
C ASP A 12 -7.39 6.80 -6.23
N PHE A 13 -8.00 7.66 -5.41
CA PHE A 13 -9.45 7.89 -5.33
C PHE A 13 -9.80 9.38 -5.58
N PRO A 14 -9.51 9.91 -6.79
CA PRO A 14 -9.69 11.32 -7.08
C PRO A 14 -11.17 11.72 -7.15
N LEU A 15 -11.53 12.82 -6.48
CA LEU A 15 -12.91 13.32 -6.49
C LEU A 15 -13.32 13.99 -7.81
N LYS A 16 -12.37 14.65 -8.50
CA LYS A 16 -12.65 15.47 -9.70
C LYS A 16 -12.17 14.84 -11.01
N LYS A 17 -11.16 13.97 -10.95
CA LYS A 17 -10.55 13.36 -12.13
C LYS A 17 -11.41 12.17 -12.57
N LYS A 18 -11.83 12.14 -13.84
CA LYS A 18 -12.56 10.98 -14.37
C LYS A 18 -11.62 9.79 -14.50
N GLN A 19 -11.99 8.68 -13.87
CA GLN A 19 -11.41 7.36 -14.09
C GLN A 19 -12.34 6.55 -15.01
N THR A 20 -11.79 5.57 -15.73
CA THR A 20 -12.61 4.61 -16.46
C THR A 20 -13.43 3.78 -15.45
N PRO A 21 -14.64 3.32 -15.80
CA PRO A 21 -15.48 2.55 -14.89
C PRO A 21 -14.78 1.26 -14.42
N GLU A 22 -14.00 0.62 -15.29
CA GLU A 22 -13.22 -0.57 -14.98
C GLU A 22 -12.14 -0.30 -13.92
N LEU A 23 -11.39 0.81 -14.08
CA LEU A 23 -10.34 1.18 -13.11
C LEU A 23 -10.95 1.56 -11.76
N LYS A 24 -12.07 2.29 -11.77
CA LYS A 24 -12.77 2.65 -10.53
C LYS A 24 -13.25 1.40 -9.79
N ALA A 25 -13.88 0.47 -10.51
CA ALA A 25 -14.35 -0.79 -9.93
C ALA A 25 -13.18 -1.64 -9.36
N ALA A 26 -12.04 -1.69 -10.06
CA ALA A 26 -10.85 -2.36 -9.56
C ALA A 26 -10.29 -1.70 -8.29
N ASN A 27 -10.22 -0.37 -8.25
CA ASN A 27 -9.76 0.37 -7.07
C ASN A 27 -10.70 0.16 -5.87
N GLU A 28 -12.02 0.20 -6.08
CA GLU A 28 -13.02 -0.08 -5.04
C GLU A 28 -12.93 -1.54 -4.54
N ALA A 29 -12.71 -2.51 -5.44
CA ALA A 29 -12.50 -3.90 -5.05
C ALA A 29 -11.25 -4.08 -4.18
N LEU A 30 -10.12 -3.46 -4.56
CA LEU A 30 -8.89 -3.48 -3.76
C LEU A 30 -9.08 -2.80 -2.39
N SER A 31 -9.77 -1.66 -2.35
CA SER A 31 -10.07 -0.96 -1.09
C SER A 31 -10.85 -1.86 -0.12
N ASN A 32 -11.84 -2.58 -0.64
CA ASN A 32 -12.67 -3.51 0.16
C ASN A 32 -11.90 -4.77 0.57
N GLU A 33 -11.11 -5.35 -0.34
CA GLU A 33 -10.31 -6.55 -0.07
C GLU A 33 -9.30 -6.31 1.06
N PHE A 34 -8.62 -5.17 1.03
CA PHE A 34 -7.64 -4.82 2.06
C PHE A 34 -8.20 -4.05 3.25
N LYS A 35 -9.52 -3.80 3.27
CA LYS A 35 -10.25 -3.07 4.33
C LYS A 35 -9.61 -1.72 4.63
N VAL A 36 -9.46 -0.90 3.60
CA VAL A 36 -8.90 0.45 3.73
C VAL A 36 -10.00 1.38 4.24
N ASP A 37 -9.91 1.81 5.49
CA ASP A 37 -10.88 2.71 6.15
C ASP A 37 -10.49 4.21 6.04
N GLY A 38 -9.27 4.52 5.58
CA GLY A 38 -8.78 5.90 5.49
C GLY A 38 -7.58 6.07 4.56
N TYR A 39 -7.25 7.32 4.24
CA TYR A 39 -6.12 7.67 3.38
C TYR A 39 -5.24 8.73 4.04
N PRO A 40 -3.92 8.74 3.79
CA PRO A 40 -3.15 7.73 3.01
C PRO A 40 -2.94 6.44 3.81
N THR A 41 -3.05 5.28 3.13
CA THR A 41 -2.75 3.94 3.70
C THR A 41 -1.72 3.24 2.83
N LEU A 42 -0.71 2.62 3.45
CA LEU A 42 0.31 1.84 2.75
C LEU A 42 0.29 0.39 3.21
N ILE A 43 0.06 -0.53 2.26
CA ILE A 43 -0.03 -1.97 2.51
C ILE A 43 1.15 -2.65 1.85
N LEU A 44 1.79 -3.57 2.58
CA LEU A 44 2.83 -4.43 2.05
C LEU A 44 2.25 -5.80 1.71
N LEU A 45 2.37 -6.19 0.44
CA LEU A 45 1.96 -7.50 -0.05
C LEU A 45 3.17 -8.40 -0.28
N GLY A 46 2.99 -9.70 -0.07
CA GLY A 46 3.93 -10.75 -0.41
C GLY A 46 3.94 -11.01 -1.91
N SER A 47 4.92 -11.77 -2.38
CA SER A 47 5.00 -12.16 -3.79
C SER A 47 3.85 -13.07 -4.23
N ASP A 48 3.19 -13.73 -3.29
CA ASP A 48 1.99 -14.55 -3.49
C ASP A 48 0.67 -13.74 -3.45
N GLY A 49 0.73 -12.44 -3.13
CA GLY A 49 -0.43 -11.55 -3.03
C GLY A 49 -1.02 -11.41 -1.62
N GLN A 50 -0.55 -12.16 -0.62
CA GLN A 50 -1.02 -12.03 0.76
C GLN A 50 -0.57 -10.71 1.41
N LYS A 51 -1.46 -10.11 2.21
CA LYS A 51 -1.14 -8.95 3.05
C LYS A 51 -0.14 -9.36 4.13
N LEU A 52 1.10 -8.87 4.02
CA LEU A 52 2.14 -9.05 5.05
C LEU A 52 1.92 -8.09 6.22
N GLY A 53 1.34 -6.93 5.96
CA GLY A 53 0.99 -5.93 6.97
C GLY A 53 0.68 -4.57 6.37
N GLU A 54 0.29 -3.65 7.22
CA GLU A 54 0.05 -2.25 6.89
C GLU A 54 0.95 -1.34 7.74
N LEU A 55 1.22 -0.14 7.23
CA LEU A 55 2.04 0.84 7.93
C LEU A 55 1.13 1.76 8.76
N GLU A 56 0.96 1.45 10.04
CA GLU A 56 0.16 2.23 11.00
C GLU A 56 0.97 3.34 11.68
N PHE A 57 1.42 4.32 10.91
CA PHE A 57 2.00 5.55 11.46
C PHE A 57 1.68 6.74 10.58
N ASP A 58 1.88 7.94 11.11
CA ASP A 58 1.62 9.17 10.38
C ASP A 58 2.57 9.28 9.19
N LEU A 59 2.06 8.92 8.00
CA LEU A 59 2.82 8.97 6.75
C LEU A 59 3.15 10.41 6.33
N LEU A 60 2.48 11.41 6.90
CA LEU A 60 2.72 12.82 6.56
C LEU A 60 3.95 13.36 7.29
N ASP A 61 4.20 12.91 8.52
CA ASP A 61 5.38 13.29 9.31
C ASP A 61 6.58 12.33 9.11
N ALA A 62 6.33 11.13 8.58
CA ALA A 62 7.38 10.13 8.39
C ALA A 62 8.36 10.48 7.26
N SER A 63 9.65 10.30 7.54
CA SER A 63 10.68 10.41 6.50
C SER A 63 10.78 9.13 5.67
N ALA A 64 11.34 9.24 4.46
CA ALA A 64 11.55 8.07 3.59
C ALA A 64 12.35 6.93 4.25
N LYS A 65 13.26 7.27 5.18
CA LYS A 65 14.01 6.26 5.96
C LYS A 65 13.10 5.47 6.90
N ASP A 66 12.16 6.11 7.57
CA ASP A 66 11.24 5.47 8.51
C ASP A 66 10.30 4.52 7.75
N VAL A 67 9.79 4.96 6.59
CA VAL A 67 8.97 4.12 5.71
C VAL A 67 9.75 2.89 5.25
N ILE A 68 10.99 3.06 4.80
CA ILE A 68 11.83 1.92 4.37
C ILE A 68 12.08 0.97 5.55
N ALA A 69 12.38 1.50 6.75
CA ALA A 69 12.62 0.68 7.94
C ALA A 69 11.38 -0.11 8.35
N ALA A 70 10.19 0.49 8.27
CA ALA A 70 8.93 -0.19 8.53
C ALA A 70 8.66 -1.31 7.52
N ILE A 71 8.87 -1.05 6.22
CA ILE A 71 8.75 -2.07 5.17
C ILE A 71 9.71 -3.24 5.43
N GLU A 72 10.98 -2.96 5.76
CA GLU A 72 11.95 -4.01 6.05
C GLU A 72 11.60 -4.81 7.30
N LYS A 73 11.03 -4.15 8.32
CA LYS A 73 10.57 -4.81 9.54
C LYS A 73 9.39 -5.75 9.25
N LEU A 74 8.39 -5.29 8.50
CA LEU A 74 7.24 -6.10 8.08
C LEU A 74 7.70 -7.30 7.22
N ALA A 75 8.57 -7.07 6.23
CA ALA A 75 9.10 -8.12 5.37
C ALA A 75 9.91 -9.18 6.14
N LYS A 76 10.66 -8.78 7.18
CA LYS A 76 11.39 -9.73 8.03
C LYS A 76 10.45 -10.55 8.92
N SER A 77 9.43 -9.92 9.49
CA SER A 77 8.44 -10.62 10.33
C SER A 77 7.64 -11.66 9.54
N ALA A 78 7.37 -11.41 8.26
CA ALA A 78 6.67 -12.33 7.37
C ALA A 78 7.49 -13.53 6.88
N LYS A 79 8.83 -13.47 6.98
CA LYS A 79 9.73 -14.55 6.54
C LYS A 79 10.04 -15.58 7.64
N LYS A 80 9.50 -15.37 8.84
CA LYS A 80 9.77 -16.20 10.03
C LYS A 80 8.65 -17.23 10.22
#